data_AF-A0A2G9UZD5-F1
#
_entry.id   AF-A0A2G9UZD5-F1
#
_cell.length_a   1.000
_cell.length_b   1.000
_cell.length_c   1.000
_cell.angle_alpha   90.00
_cell.angle_beta   90.00
_cell.angle_gamma   90.00
#
_symmetry.space_group_name_H-M   'P 1'
#
loop_
_entity.id
_entity.type
_entity.pdbx_description
1 polymer ?
#
loop_
_entity_poly.entity_id
_entity_poly.type
_entity_poly.pdbx_seq_one_letter_code
_entity_poly.pdbx_strand_id
1 'polypeptide(L)'
;MQTVSADCNVMFQSLIEREWICAGHPFQLRNAHSAYAEGAITGSQESPVFLCFLDAVYQIIAQYPLSFEFGEEFLVFLFEHAYASEFGSFLGNSEMMKVELGVKASTVSLWSYVNNPEILRSFVNTSYEPRVSVLWPSVAPQSIHVWQRLFFRWQIDWSEQDQLRKSASQWRTKERELISRALSLRR
;
A
#
# COMPACT_ATOMS: atom_id res chain seq x y z
N MET A 1 23.19 -10.66 -18.54
CA MET A 1 21.75 -10.76 -18.85
C MET A 1 21.03 -11.28 -17.62
N GLN A 2 20.75 -10.40 -16.66
CA GLN A 2 19.81 -10.65 -15.57
C GLN A 2 18.57 -9.87 -15.93
N THR A 3 17.51 -10.57 -16.29
CA THR A 3 16.19 -9.99 -16.49
C THR A 3 15.82 -9.24 -15.21
N VAL A 4 15.59 -7.94 -15.35
CA VAL A 4 15.06 -7.05 -14.31
C VAL A 4 13.82 -7.73 -13.74
N SER A 5 13.95 -8.27 -12.52
CA SER A 5 12.80 -8.61 -11.70
C SER A 5 12.03 -7.30 -11.54
N ALA A 6 10.86 -7.20 -12.14
CA ALA A 6 9.98 -6.07 -11.89
C ALA A 6 9.57 -6.18 -10.42
N ASP A 7 10.19 -5.37 -9.56
CA ASP A 7 9.90 -5.33 -8.13
C ASP A 7 8.38 -5.15 -7.96
N CYS A 8 7.71 -6.10 -7.30
CA CYS A 8 6.26 -6.12 -7.12
C CYS A 8 5.74 -4.80 -6.53
N ASN A 9 6.55 -4.13 -5.70
CA ASN A 9 6.29 -2.78 -5.21
C ASN A 9 6.15 -1.75 -6.33
N VAL A 10 7.09 -1.71 -7.26
CA VAL A 10 7.07 -0.80 -8.42
C VAL A 10 5.92 -1.14 -9.35
N MET A 11 5.59 -2.43 -9.48
CA MET A 11 4.44 -2.87 -10.26
C MET A 11 3.12 -2.37 -9.65
N PHE A 12 2.95 -2.42 -8.33
CA PHE A 12 1.72 -1.94 -7.68
C PHE A 12 1.57 -0.42 -7.74
N GLN A 13 2.66 0.34 -7.54
CA GLN A 13 2.66 1.80 -7.74
C GLN A 13 2.23 2.15 -9.18
N SER A 14 2.81 1.47 -10.18
CA SER A 14 2.47 1.66 -11.59
C SER A 14 1.03 1.27 -11.92
N LEU A 15 0.49 0.23 -11.26
CA LEU A 15 -0.91 -0.17 -11.37
C LEU A 15 -1.84 0.94 -10.87
N ILE A 16 -1.55 1.53 -9.70
CA ILE A 16 -2.35 2.63 -9.17
C ILE A 16 -2.27 3.85 -10.09
N GLU A 17 -1.06 4.21 -10.53
CA GLU A 17 -0.87 5.34 -11.44
C GLU A 17 -1.67 5.16 -12.73
N ARG A 18 -1.62 3.96 -13.34
CA ARG A 18 -2.28 3.71 -14.62
C ARG A 18 -3.80 3.53 -14.49
N GLU A 19 -4.25 2.65 -13.61
CA GLU A 19 -5.65 2.19 -13.55
C GLU A 19 -6.55 3.11 -12.72
N TRP A 20 -5.99 3.93 -11.85
CA TRP A 20 -6.77 4.85 -11.01
C TRP A 20 -6.51 6.30 -11.37
N ILE A 21 -5.24 6.71 -11.37
CA ILE A 21 -4.88 8.12 -11.55
C ILE A 21 -5.06 8.54 -13.03
N CYS A 22 -4.35 7.89 -13.96
CA CYS A 22 -4.42 8.22 -15.38
C CYS A 22 -5.77 7.86 -16.01
N ALA A 23 -6.43 6.81 -15.52
CA ALA A 23 -7.78 6.44 -15.95
C ALA A 23 -8.87 7.45 -15.54
N GLY A 24 -8.53 8.42 -14.67
CA GLY A 24 -9.43 9.51 -14.29
C GLY A 24 -10.40 9.14 -13.18
N HIS A 25 -9.97 8.33 -12.21
CA HIS A 25 -10.76 8.14 -10.99
C HIS A 25 -10.91 9.49 -10.27
N PRO A 26 -12.15 9.92 -9.95
CA PRO A 26 -12.39 11.26 -9.43
C PRO A 26 -12.10 11.36 -7.93
N PHE A 27 -10.82 11.28 -7.54
CA PHE A 27 -10.37 11.26 -6.15
C PHE A 27 -10.87 12.47 -5.34
N GLN A 28 -10.74 13.69 -5.87
CA GLN A 28 -11.18 14.89 -5.16
C GLN A 28 -12.69 14.92 -4.91
N LEU A 29 -13.50 14.38 -5.82
CA LEU A 29 -14.95 14.29 -5.66
C LEU A 29 -15.35 13.15 -4.71
N ARG A 30 -14.69 12.00 -4.81
CA ARG A 30 -15.03 10.79 -4.05
C ARG A 30 -14.56 10.88 -2.59
N ASN A 31 -13.48 11.61 -2.35
CA ASN A 31 -12.83 11.81 -1.06
C ASN A 31 -12.91 13.29 -0.63
N ALA A 32 -13.97 14.01 -1.04
CA ALA A 32 -14.13 15.45 -0.78
C ALA A 32 -14.12 15.80 0.71
N HIS A 33 -14.61 14.89 1.54
CA HIS A 33 -14.55 14.95 3.00
C HIS A 33 -13.61 13.88 3.55
N SER A 34 -13.12 14.12 4.78
CA SER A 34 -12.36 13.12 5.53
C SER A 34 -13.13 11.81 5.61
N ALA A 35 -12.43 10.68 5.50
CA ALA A 35 -12.99 9.35 5.73
C ALA A 35 -13.65 9.20 7.11
N TYR A 36 -13.36 10.12 8.05
CA TYR A 36 -13.85 10.14 9.42
C TYR A 36 -14.75 11.35 9.72
N ALA A 37 -15.24 12.06 8.70
CA ALA A 37 -16.12 13.21 8.92
C ALA A 37 -17.45 12.76 9.57
N GLU A 38 -17.73 13.25 10.78
CA GLU A 38 -19.01 13.04 11.46
C GLU A 38 -19.99 14.14 11.06
N GLY A 39 -21.09 13.80 10.37
CA GLY A 39 -22.09 14.78 9.95
C GLY A 39 -23.02 14.31 8.83
N ALA A 40 -24.09 15.08 8.60
CA ALA A 40 -25.09 14.77 7.59
C ALA A 40 -24.54 14.95 6.16
N ILE A 41 -24.55 13.83 5.42
CA ILE A 41 -24.39 13.72 3.97
C ILE A 41 -22.93 13.90 3.52
N THR A 42 -22.17 12.79 3.52
CA THR A 42 -21.24 12.54 2.41
C THR A 42 -22.03 12.84 1.13
N GLY A 43 -21.55 13.75 0.28
CA GLY A 43 -22.31 14.15 -0.90
C GLY A 43 -22.75 12.92 -1.69
N SER A 44 -23.84 12.98 -2.46
CA SER A 44 -24.31 11.84 -3.29
C SER A 44 -23.23 11.26 -4.23
N GLN A 45 -22.13 11.99 -4.40
CA GLN A 45 -20.98 11.65 -5.21
C GLN A 45 -19.79 11.13 -4.39
N GLU A 46 -19.83 11.07 -3.07
CA GLU A 46 -18.77 10.49 -2.26
C GLU A 46 -18.96 8.99 -2.13
N SER A 47 -17.87 8.23 -2.27
CA SER A 47 -17.91 6.79 -2.18
C SER A 47 -16.51 6.22 -1.95
N PRO A 48 -16.33 5.25 -1.03
CA PRO A 48 -15.03 4.70 -0.66
C PRO A 48 -14.50 3.69 -1.70
N VAL A 49 -14.61 3.97 -3.01
CA VAL A 49 -14.30 3.00 -4.08
C VAL A 49 -12.83 2.60 -4.05
N PHE A 50 -11.93 3.57 -3.90
CA PHE A 50 -10.50 3.28 -3.79
C PHE A 50 -10.17 2.53 -2.50
N LEU A 51 -10.85 2.86 -1.39
CA LEU A 51 -10.72 2.10 -0.14
C LEU A 51 -11.19 0.64 -0.30
N CYS A 52 -12.33 0.39 -0.96
CA CYS A 52 -12.79 -0.98 -1.24
C CYS A 52 -11.77 -1.77 -2.07
N PHE A 53 -11.09 -1.11 -3.01
CA PHE A 53 -9.98 -1.72 -3.74
C PHE A 53 -8.81 -2.06 -2.82
N LEU A 54 -8.38 -1.12 -1.96
CA LEU A 54 -7.29 -1.39 -1.01
C LEU A 54 -7.66 -2.50 -0.01
N ASP A 55 -8.91 -2.55 0.47
CA ASP A 55 -9.38 -3.62 1.34
C ASP A 55 -9.34 -4.98 0.62
N ALA A 56 -9.76 -5.04 -0.64
CA ALA A 56 -9.65 -6.27 -1.43
C ALA A 56 -8.18 -6.73 -1.58
N VAL A 57 -7.24 -5.80 -1.79
CA VAL A 57 -5.80 -6.13 -1.82
C VAL A 57 -5.33 -6.62 -0.44
N TYR A 58 -5.76 -5.98 0.64
CA TYR A 58 -5.49 -6.43 2.01
C TYR A 58 -5.97 -7.86 2.24
N GLN A 59 -7.18 -8.23 1.80
CA GLN A 59 -7.69 -9.60 1.94
C GLN A 59 -6.77 -10.63 1.26
N ILE A 60 -6.20 -10.29 0.10
CA ILE A 60 -5.27 -11.17 -0.62
C ILE A 60 -3.93 -11.26 0.13
N ILE A 61 -3.40 -10.15 0.66
CA ILE A 61 -2.18 -10.15 1.47
C ILE A 61 -2.37 -10.98 2.75
N ALA A 62 -3.51 -10.86 3.41
CA ALA A 62 -3.84 -11.61 4.62
C ALA A 62 -3.87 -13.14 4.35
N GLN A 63 -4.40 -13.56 3.20
CA GLN A 63 -4.41 -14.98 2.80
C GLN A 63 -3.04 -15.46 2.29
N TYR A 64 -2.21 -14.58 1.74
CA TYR A 64 -0.89 -14.91 1.16
C TYR A 64 0.23 -13.98 1.67
N PRO A 65 0.58 -14.06 2.97
CA PRO A 65 1.49 -13.11 3.62
C PRO A 65 2.93 -13.13 3.09
N LEU A 66 3.33 -14.15 2.33
CA LEU A 66 4.67 -14.28 1.76
C LEU A 66 4.74 -13.82 0.30
N SER A 67 3.60 -13.57 -0.36
CA SER A 67 3.56 -13.36 -1.82
C SER A 67 3.64 -11.91 -2.27
N PHE A 68 3.60 -10.96 -1.34
CA PHE A 68 3.70 -9.52 -1.64
C PHE A 68 4.95 -8.91 -1.03
N GLU A 69 5.63 -8.06 -1.80
CA GLU A 69 6.80 -7.29 -1.37
C GLU A 69 6.45 -6.16 -0.43
N PHE A 70 5.22 -5.65 -0.46
CA PHE A 70 4.72 -4.63 0.45
C PHE A 70 3.82 -5.25 1.52
N GLY A 71 3.82 -4.64 2.70
CA GLY A 71 2.91 -4.99 3.80
C GLY A 71 1.66 -4.12 3.85
N GLU A 72 0.80 -4.39 4.84
CA GLU A 72 -0.44 -3.64 5.07
C GLU A 72 -0.20 -2.14 5.34
N GLU A 73 0.95 -1.76 5.92
CA GLU A 73 1.28 -0.35 6.19
C GLU A 73 1.33 0.49 4.93
N PHE A 74 1.74 -0.11 3.81
CA PHE A 74 1.75 0.60 2.53
C PHE A 74 0.32 0.90 2.05
N LEU A 75 -0.60 -0.03 2.27
CA LEU A 75 -2.01 0.17 1.94
C LEU A 75 -2.65 1.22 2.86
N VAL A 76 -2.34 1.20 4.17
CA VAL A 76 -2.79 2.25 5.11
C VAL A 76 -2.26 3.61 4.68
N PHE A 77 -0.97 3.70 4.33
CA PHE A 77 -0.34 4.92 3.83
C PHE A 77 -1.03 5.45 2.55
N LEU A 78 -1.31 4.57 1.58
CA LEU A 78 -2.04 4.94 0.36
C LEU A 78 -3.45 5.44 0.65
N PHE A 79 -4.15 4.79 1.58
CA PHE A 79 -5.46 5.25 2.03
C PHE A 79 -5.38 6.66 2.62
N GLU A 80 -4.45 6.92 3.54
CA GLU A 80 -4.30 8.24 4.17
C GLU A 80 -4.07 9.33 3.11
N HIS A 81 -3.13 9.06 2.20
CA HIS A 81 -2.76 10.02 1.16
C HIS A 81 -3.80 10.16 0.04
N ALA A 82 -4.77 9.26 -0.07
CA ALA A 82 -5.89 9.41 -0.98
C ALA A 82 -6.97 10.37 -0.44
N TYR A 83 -7.10 10.51 0.88
CA TYR A 83 -8.05 11.43 1.53
C TYR A 83 -7.41 12.76 1.94
N ALA A 84 -6.18 12.72 2.45
CA ALA A 84 -5.42 13.89 2.85
C ALA A 84 -3.96 13.69 2.46
N SER A 85 -3.51 14.46 1.46
CA SER A 85 -2.16 14.34 0.93
C SER A 85 -1.44 15.67 0.94
N GLU A 86 -0.15 15.62 1.27
CA GLU A 86 0.80 16.69 0.97
C GLU A 86 1.36 16.57 -0.47
N PHE A 87 0.99 15.50 -1.19
CA PHE A 87 1.48 15.19 -2.54
C PHE A 87 0.43 15.41 -3.63
N GLY A 88 0.90 15.62 -4.86
CA GLY A 88 0.05 15.85 -6.03
C GLY A 88 -0.60 14.60 -6.64
N SER A 89 -0.19 13.41 -6.23
CA SER A 89 -0.53 12.16 -6.94
C SER A 89 -2.03 11.89 -6.96
N PHE A 90 -2.76 12.15 -5.88
CA PHE A 90 -4.21 11.92 -5.79
C PHE A 90 -5.06 13.20 -5.93
N LEU A 91 -4.45 14.35 -6.29
CA LEU A 91 -5.17 15.62 -6.45
C LEU A 91 -5.94 15.67 -7.77
N GLY A 92 -7.11 16.30 -7.77
CA GLY A 92 -7.96 16.46 -8.94
C GLY A 92 -8.80 15.22 -9.25
N ASN A 93 -9.64 15.34 -10.29
CA ASN A 93 -10.56 14.28 -10.72
C ASN A 93 -10.15 13.59 -12.02
N SER A 94 -9.20 14.16 -12.75
CA SER A 94 -8.74 13.68 -14.04
C SER A 94 -7.36 14.22 -14.35
N GLU A 95 -6.66 13.59 -15.30
CA GLU A 95 -5.36 14.08 -15.76
C GLU A 95 -5.47 15.48 -16.41
N MET A 96 -6.59 15.75 -17.10
CA MET A 96 -6.87 17.08 -17.66
C MET A 96 -6.92 18.15 -16.57
N MET A 97 -7.68 17.90 -15.50
CA MET A 97 -7.79 18.84 -14.37
C MET A 97 -6.44 19.05 -13.67
N LYS A 98 -5.61 18.00 -13.56
CA LYS A 98 -4.25 18.13 -13.01
C LYS A 98 -3.35 19.04 -13.83
N VAL A 99 -3.48 19.01 -15.16
CA VAL A 99 -2.75 19.91 -16.07
C VAL A 99 -3.23 21.34 -15.91
N GLU A 100 -4.55 21.57 -15.87
CA GLU A 100 -5.14 22.90 -15.69
C GLU A 100 -4.74 23.55 -14.37
N LEU A 101 -4.69 22.76 -13.30
CA LEU A 101 -4.26 23.22 -11.97
C LEU A 101 -2.74 23.29 -11.80
N GLY A 102 -1.95 22.87 -12.81
CA GLY A 102 -0.49 22.87 -12.74
C GLY A 102 0.05 21.99 -11.60
N VAL A 103 -0.63 20.89 -11.25
CA VAL A 103 -0.29 20.05 -10.08
C VAL A 103 1.14 19.54 -10.15
N LYS A 104 1.57 19.05 -11.31
CA LYS A 104 2.93 18.51 -11.51
C LYS A 104 4.04 19.54 -11.32
N ALA A 105 3.74 20.83 -11.51
CA ALA A 105 4.71 21.91 -11.34
C ALA A 105 4.72 22.48 -9.91
N SER A 106 3.59 22.38 -9.20
CA SER A 106 3.37 22.97 -7.88
C SER A 106 3.56 21.99 -6.72
N THR A 107 3.54 20.68 -6.97
CA THR A 107 3.56 19.64 -5.93
C THR A 107 4.53 18.51 -6.26
N VAL A 108 4.89 17.74 -5.24
CA VAL A 108 5.77 16.57 -5.35
C VAL A 108 4.93 15.30 -5.57
N SER A 109 5.47 14.34 -6.32
CA SER A 109 4.86 13.02 -6.49
C SER A 109 5.00 12.18 -5.22
N LEU A 110 3.91 11.51 -4.82
CA LEU A 110 3.89 10.53 -3.73
C LEU A 110 4.94 9.43 -3.95
N TRP A 111 5.09 8.99 -5.20
CA TRP A 111 6.03 7.92 -5.55
C TRP A 111 7.48 8.33 -5.34
N SER A 112 7.83 9.61 -5.54
CA SER A 112 9.17 10.11 -5.24
C SER A 112 9.50 10.01 -3.75
N TYR A 113 8.51 10.23 -2.88
CA TYR A 113 8.67 10.05 -1.44
C TYR A 113 8.77 8.57 -1.03
N VAL A 114 7.85 7.74 -1.53
CA VAL A 114 7.81 6.30 -1.21
C VAL A 114 9.08 5.58 -1.68
N ASN A 115 9.63 5.97 -2.83
CA ASN A 115 10.83 5.34 -3.39
C ASN A 115 12.14 5.82 -2.72
N ASN A 116 12.07 6.70 -1.72
CA ASN A 116 13.22 6.97 -0.86
C ASN A 116 13.59 5.69 -0.08
N PRO A 117 14.86 5.22 -0.11
CA PRO A 117 15.26 3.96 0.51
C PRO A 117 14.88 3.81 2.00
N GLU A 118 14.93 4.88 2.78
CA GLU A 118 14.59 4.83 4.21
C GLU A 118 13.09 4.64 4.43
N ILE A 119 12.27 5.27 3.60
CA ILE A 119 10.81 5.14 3.64
C ILE A 119 10.39 3.78 3.09
N LEU A 120 10.95 3.38 1.94
CA LEU A 120 10.64 2.12 1.27
C LEU A 120 10.84 0.91 2.19
N ARG A 121 11.91 0.90 3.00
CA ARG A 121 12.20 -0.16 3.97
C ARG A 121 11.09 -0.38 5.00
N SER A 122 10.33 0.65 5.34
CA SER A 122 9.21 0.55 6.29
C SER A 122 8.00 -0.17 5.69
N PHE A 123 7.86 -0.12 4.36
CA PHE A 123 6.77 -0.72 3.61
C PHE A 123 7.09 -2.14 3.13
N VAL A 124 8.37 -2.51 3.03
CA VAL A 124 8.78 -3.82 2.53
C VAL A 124 8.46 -4.93 3.54
N ASN A 125 7.85 -6.00 3.04
CA ASN A 125 7.64 -7.24 3.75
C ASN A 125 8.93 -8.06 3.79
N THR A 126 9.53 -8.23 4.97
CA THR A 126 10.76 -9.01 5.14
C THR A 126 10.60 -10.51 4.95
N SER A 127 9.35 -11.01 4.97
CA SER A 127 9.04 -12.41 4.72
C SER A 127 8.62 -12.68 3.28
N TYR A 128 8.79 -11.71 2.38
CA TYR A 128 8.48 -11.90 0.97
C TYR A 128 9.32 -13.03 0.35
N GLU A 129 8.63 -13.93 -0.33
CA GLU A 129 9.18 -15.03 -1.10
C GLU A 129 8.64 -14.94 -2.54
N PRO A 130 9.50 -14.67 -3.54
CA PRO A 130 9.09 -14.58 -4.93
C PRO A 130 8.36 -15.86 -5.37
N ARG A 131 7.12 -15.68 -5.81
CA ARG A 131 6.25 -16.76 -6.28
C ARG A 131 5.85 -16.49 -7.72
N VAL A 132 6.03 -17.48 -8.60
CA VAL A 132 5.70 -17.38 -10.04
C VAL A 132 4.27 -17.86 -10.33
N SER A 133 3.65 -18.56 -9.38
CA SER A 133 2.30 -19.13 -9.54
C SER A 133 1.19 -18.10 -9.26
N VAL A 134 0.09 -18.21 -10.01
CA VAL A 134 -1.14 -17.43 -9.80
C VAL A 134 -1.73 -17.67 -8.40
N LEU A 135 -2.18 -16.60 -7.75
CA LEU A 135 -2.89 -16.66 -6.47
C LEU A 135 -4.39 -16.89 -6.68
N TRP A 136 -5.01 -17.71 -5.83
CA TRP A 136 -6.43 -18.05 -5.90
C TRP A 136 -7.09 -17.82 -4.53
N PRO A 137 -7.33 -16.54 -4.15
CA PRO A 137 -7.86 -16.21 -2.83
C PRO A 137 -9.29 -16.76 -2.66
N SER A 138 -9.59 -17.21 -1.44
CA SER A 138 -10.93 -17.56 -1.01
C SER A 138 -11.78 -16.31 -0.85
N VAL A 139 -12.98 -16.33 -1.43
CA VAL A 139 -14.02 -15.31 -1.25
C VAL A 139 -15.11 -15.74 -0.27
N ALA A 140 -14.90 -16.86 0.43
CA ALA A 140 -15.85 -17.34 1.42
C ALA A 140 -15.93 -16.35 2.61
N PRO A 141 -17.12 -16.08 3.17
CA PRO A 141 -17.27 -15.11 4.25
C PRO A 141 -16.35 -15.36 5.45
N GLN A 142 -16.10 -16.63 5.80
CA GLN A 142 -15.18 -17.01 6.89
C GLN A 142 -13.70 -16.73 6.60
N SER A 143 -13.33 -16.47 5.34
CA SER A 143 -11.96 -16.15 4.93
C SER A 143 -11.71 -14.64 4.86
N ILE A 144 -12.77 -13.83 4.93
CA ILE A 144 -12.71 -12.37 4.87
C ILE A 144 -12.59 -11.84 6.30
N HIS A 145 -11.53 -11.08 6.57
CA HIS A 145 -11.27 -10.52 7.89
C HIS A 145 -11.46 -9.00 7.85
N VAL A 146 -11.97 -8.44 8.94
CA VAL A 146 -12.00 -6.98 9.09
C VAL A 146 -10.55 -6.48 9.09
N TRP A 147 -10.26 -5.46 8.28
CA TRP A 147 -8.95 -4.81 8.28
C TRP A 147 -8.77 -3.96 9.54
N GLN A 148 -8.48 -4.63 10.65
CA GLN A 148 -8.44 -4.03 11.98
C GLN A 148 -7.43 -2.89 12.06
N ARG A 149 -6.27 -3.05 11.43
CA ARG A 149 -5.21 -2.03 11.40
C ARG A 149 -5.69 -0.69 10.84
N LEU A 150 -6.64 -0.72 9.90
CA LEU A 150 -7.24 0.49 9.34
C LEU A 150 -8.46 0.94 10.15
N PHE A 151 -9.46 0.06 10.32
CA PHE A 151 -10.76 0.43 10.88
C PHE A 151 -10.75 0.62 12.40
N PHE A 152 -9.85 -0.06 13.13
CA PHE A 152 -9.71 0.02 14.58
C PHE A 152 -8.43 0.74 15.02
N ARG A 153 -7.79 1.48 14.11
CA ARG A 153 -6.52 2.18 14.35
C ARG A 153 -6.51 3.08 15.60
N TRP A 154 -7.64 3.68 15.95
CA TRP A 154 -7.79 4.59 17.08
C TRP A 154 -8.38 3.93 18.34
N GLN A 155 -8.84 2.69 18.21
CA GLN A 155 -9.51 1.95 19.30
C GLN A 155 -8.59 0.93 19.96
N ILE A 156 -7.64 0.39 19.21
CA ILE A 156 -6.70 -0.64 19.65
C ILE A 156 -5.30 -0.01 19.79
N ASP A 157 -4.60 -0.32 20.88
CA ASP A 157 -3.16 -0.03 20.99
C ASP A 157 -2.38 -1.08 20.22
N TRP A 158 -1.66 -0.64 19.21
CA TRP A 158 -0.89 -1.51 18.32
C TRP A 158 0.59 -1.62 18.70
N SER A 159 1.02 -0.96 19.78
CA SER A 159 2.43 -0.87 20.17
C SER A 159 3.09 -2.24 20.33
N GLU A 160 2.40 -3.21 20.93
CA GLU A 160 2.91 -4.57 21.10
C GLU A 160 3.08 -5.29 19.77
N GLN A 161 2.08 -5.21 18.89
CA GLN A 161 2.12 -5.86 17.57
C GLN A 161 3.22 -5.25 16.68
N ASP A 162 3.40 -3.93 16.74
CA ASP A 162 4.46 -3.23 16.05
C ASP A 162 5.85 -3.66 16.55
N GLN A 163 6.00 -3.84 17.86
CA GLN A 163 7.24 -4.37 18.46
C GLN A 163 7.52 -5.80 18.00
N LEU A 164 6.52 -6.68 18.08
CA LEU A 164 6.62 -8.07 17.62
C LEU A 164 7.01 -8.15 16.14
N ARG A 165 6.37 -7.33 15.30
CA ARG A 165 6.67 -7.26 13.86
C ARG A 165 8.09 -6.74 13.61
N LYS A 166 8.53 -5.69 14.30
CA LYS A 166 9.92 -5.19 14.22
C LYS A 166 10.92 -6.25 14.62
N SER A 167 10.67 -6.96 15.73
CA SER A 167 11.51 -8.08 16.14
C SER A 167 11.53 -9.18 15.08
N ALA A 168 10.38 -9.63 14.58
CA ALA A 168 10.29 -10.66 13.55
C ALA A 168 11.07 -10.28 12.27
N SER A 169 10.97 -9.02 11.84
CA SER A 169 11.75 -8.48 10.72
C SER A 169 13.26 -8.54 10.96
N GLN A 170 13.72 -8.20 12.17
CA GLN A 170 15.12 -8.32 12.57
C GLN A 170 15.59 -9.78 12.57
N TRP A 171 14.79 -10.70 13.14
CA TRP A 171 15.10 -12.13 13.16
C TRP A 171 15.25 -12.69 11.73
N ARG A 172 14.31 -12.39 10.83
CA ARG A 172 14.35 -12.80 9.42
C ARG A 172 15.57 -12.24 8.69
N THR A 173 15.97 -11.01 8.99
CA THR A 173 17.14 -10.38 8.37
C THR A 173 18.42 -11.07 8.84
N LYS A 174 18.55 -11.29 10.15
CA LYS A 174 19.67 -12.00 10.75
C LYS A 174 19.78 -13.45 10.25
N GLU A 175 18.65 -14.15 10.12
CA GLU A 175 18.59 -15.50 9.54
C GLU A 175 19.17 -15.52 8.11
N ARG A 176 18.73 -14.60 7.25
CA ARG A 176 19.25 -14.49 5.88
C ARG A 176 20.74 -14.19 5.83
N GLU A 177 21.24 -13.31 6.71
CA GLU A 177 22.67 -13.04 6.83
C GLU A 177 23.47 -14.28 7.25
N LEU A 178 22.99 -15.03 8.25
CA LEU A 178 23.64 -16.24 8.75
C LEU A 178 23.68 -17.33 7.67
N ILE A 179 22.59 -17.52 6.93
CA ILE A 179 22.54 -18.47 5.81
C ILE A 179 23.55 -18.06 4.72
N SER A 180 23.58 -16.78 4.36
CA SER A 180 24.54 -16.26 3.37
C SER A 180 25.99 -16.49 3.80
N ARG A 181 26.34 -16.22 5.06
CA ARG A 181 27.66 -16.50 5.62
C ARG A 181 28.00 -17.99 5.65
N ALA A 182 27.05 -18.84 6.02
CA ALA A 182 27.26 -20.29 6.01
C ALA A 182 27.53 -20.82 4.59
N LEU A 183 26.83 -20.30 3.59
CA LEU A 183 27.06 -20.65 2.18
C LEU A 183 28.42 -20.15 1.66
N SER A 184 28.88 -18.97 2.09
CA SER A 184 30.19 -18.46 1.68
C SER A 184 31.36 -19.26 2.28
N LEU A 185 31.20 -19.81 3.49
CA LEU A 185 32.22 -20.63 4.15
C LEU A 185 32.29 -22.07 3.63
N ARG A 186 31.30 -22.49 2.84
CA ARG A 186 31.24 -23.83 2.23
C ARG A 186 31.95 -23.91 0.86
N ARG A 187 32.43 -22.78 0.34
CA ARG A 187 33.27 -22.68 -0.86
C ARG A 187 34.74 -22.59 -0.47
#